data_AF-A0A1F3VV61-F1
#
_entry.id   AF-A0A1F3VV61-F1
#
_cell.length_a   1.000
_cell.length_b   1.000
_cell.length_c   1.000
_cell.angle_alpha   90.00
_cell.angle_beta   90.00
_cell.angle_gamma   90.00
#
_symmetry.space_group_name_H-M   'P 1'
#
loop_
_entity.id
_entity.type
_entity.pdbx_description
1 polymer ?
#
loop_
_entity_poly.entity_id
_entity_poly.type
_entity_poly.pdbx_seq_one_letter_code
_entity_poly.pdbx_strand_id
1 'polypeptide(L)'
;MSLVRVQAAEQSNLVNPTCPRPTRQLYAVIPCEILTVMKPNTKLISLKDNPRQIIKLLEELVLTPRVSALKWSAITKQTPNIKIGYPGQHLASLITGMCGERTGARGNDLIDGSEVKSCSRIDQLDVCKKCGASVARSEETCSACDSTDIIRKDDSKWLFTIRSESDLRVLLQDVNRIVLLMGDYPRFGEAHFSTLRFQAFEIWTRSTRNARFAELMKNYYRKIYLAHKKNNVAKTPAPKNFWPFSYQFYLCNPIPVFECIVTSADANPKIHIENYVEPHIDRSKIESVHMPVELLKDPELGLILKKARPQEIQKCLVPGARLKGMTVDRLRTSLKYIDEQLRSYLPLRDTDRISIATKAYARRVNES
;
A
#
# COMPACT_ATOMS: atom_id res chain seq x y z
N MET A 1 42.20 16.17 -17.96
CA MET A 1 41.47 15.35 -18.95
C MET A 1 42.15 14.01 -19.08
N SER A 2 41.62 12.95 -18.47
CA SER A 2 41.93 11.57 -18.85
C SER A 2 40.68 10.72 -18.62
N LEU A 3 40.04 10.36 -19.73
CA LEU A 3 38.90 9.45 -19.78
C LEU A 3 39.46 8.02 -19.68
N VAL A 4 39.29 7.37 -18.54
CA VAL A 4 39.50 5.93 -18.42
C VAL A 4 38.22 5.24 -18.87
N ARG A 5 38.26 4.67 -20.08
CA ARG A 5 37.25 3.77 -20.63
C ARG A 5 37.12 2.53 -19.75
N VAL A 6 35.96 2.32 -19.15
CA VAL A 6 35.57 1.01 -18.61
C VAL A 6 34.88 0.25 -19.74
N GLN A 7 35.55 -0.79 -20.25
CA GLN A 7 34.94 -1.74 -21.18
C GLN A 7 33.87 -2.53 -20.43
N ALA A 8 32.61 -2.33 -20.82
CA ALA A 8 31.52 -3.22 -20.45
C ALA A 8 31.46 -4.35 -21.47
N ALA A 9 31.86 -5.55 -21.06
CA ALA A 9 31.64 -6.78 -21.80
C ALA A 9 31.14 -7.84 -20.84
N GLU A 10 29.82 -8.08 -20.87
CA GLU A 10 29.15 -9.38 -20.70
C GLU A 10 27.63 -9.14 -20.74
N GLN A 11 27.10 -8.90 -21.94
CA GLN A 11 25.66 -9.09 -22.20
C GLN A 11 25.43 -10.60 -22.35
N SER A 12 25.12 -11.27 -21.25
CA SER A 12 24.66 -12.65 -21.27
C SER A 12 23.18 -12.71 -21.67
N ASN A 13 22.92 -13.40 -22.78
CA ASN A 13 21.65 -13.90 -23.31
C ASN A 13 20.38 -13.60 -22.47
N LEU A 14 19.81 -12.41 -22.65
CA LEU A 14 18.42 -12.14 -22.29
C LEU A 14 17.51 -12.85 -23.29
N VAL A 15 17.01 -14.03 -22.90
CA VAL A 15 15.78 -14.58 -23.50
C VAL A 15 14.68 -13.57 -23.18
N ASN A 16 14.37 -12.68 -24.12
CA ASN A 16 13.32 -11.67 -23.94
C ASN A 16 11.98 -12.39 -23.81
N PRO A 17 11.31 -12.38 -22.64
CA PRO A 17 9.93 -12.80 -22.57
C PRO A 17 9.12 -11.87 -23.48
N THR A 18 8.47 -12.43 -24.50
CA THR A 18 7.66 -11.65 -25.43
C THR A 18 6.38 -11.22 -24.72
N CYS A 19 6.33 -9.97 -24.28
CA CYS A 19 5.08 -9.38 -23.79
C CYS A 19 4.03 -9.41 -24.90
N PRO A 20 2.76 -9.74 -24.60
CA PRO A 20 1.67 -9.64 -25.57
C PRO A 20 1.60 -8.21 -26.10
N ARG A 21 1.31 -8.04 -27.39
CA ARG A 21 1.07 -6.70 -27.95
C ARG A 21 -0.24 -6.16 -27.34
N PRO A 22 -0.30 -4.88 -26.92
CA PRO A 22 -1.55 -4.26 -26.53
C PRO A 22 -2.45 -4.24 -27.77
N THR A 23 -3.44 -5.13 -27.82
CA THR A 23 -4.55 -4.97 -28.76
C THR A 23 -5.37 -3.79 -28.28
N ARG A 24 -5.70 -2.82 -29.15
CA ARG A 24 -6.79 -1.87 -28.90
C ARG A 24 -8.06 -2.67 -28.64
N GLN A 25 -8.32 -3.03 -27.38
CA GLN A 25 -9.64 -3.48 -26.99
C GLN A 25 -10.52 -2.24 -27.08
N LEU A 26 -11.38 -2.22 -28.10
CA LEU A 26 -12.63 -1.49 -27.97
C LEU A 26 -13.28 -2.06 -26.71
N TYR A 27 -13.25 -1.29 -25.62
CA TYR A 27 -13.96 -1.65 -24.40
C TYR A 27 -15.44 -1.71 -24.78
N ALA A 28 -15.93 -2.92 -25.08
CA ALA A 28 -17.35 -3.15 -25.10
C ALA A 28 -17.88 -2.72 -23.73
N VAL A 29 -18.98 -1.98 -23.71
CA VAL A 29 -19.69 -1.67 -22.47
C VAL A 29 -20.21 -3.00 -21.93
N ILE A 30 -19.39 -3.72 -21.18
CA ILE A 30 -19.78 -4.95 -20.52
C ILE A 30 -20.77 -4.51 -19.43
N PRO A 31 -22.01 -5.03 -19.40
CA PRO A 31 -22.93 -4.74 -18.32
C PRO A 31 -22.26 -4.96 -16.96
N CYS A 32 -22.68 -4.18 -15.95
CA CYS A 32 -22.11 -4.15 -14.61
C CYS A 32 -22.41 -5.45 -13.83
N GLU A 33 -21.93 -6.58 -14.33
CA GLU A 33 -22.01 -7.88 -13.69
C GLU A 33 -20.98 -7.94 -12.55
N ILE A 34 -21.42 -8.48 -11.42
CA ILE A 34 -20.54 -8.79 -10.28
C ILE A 34 -19.49 -9.80 -10.77
N LEU A 35 -18.21 -9.56 -10.47
CA LEU A 35 -17.19 -10.56 -10.76
C LEU A 35 -17.44 -11.78 -9.88
N THR A 36 -17.82 -12.90 -10.51
CA THR A 36 -18.00 -14.20 -9.85
C THR A 36 -16.68 -14.88 -9.52
N VAL A 37 -15.58 -14.43 -10.13
CA VAL A 37 -14.24 -15.01 -9.95
C VAL A 37 -13.19 -13.89 -9.81
N MET A 38 -12.35 -13.97 -8.78
CA MET A 38 -11.21 -13.07 -8.56
C MET A 38 -9.92 -13.72 -9.09
N LYS A 39 -9.92 -14.06 -10.39
CA LYS A 39 -8.82 -14.79 -11.02
C LYS A 39 -8.17 -13.95 -12.13
N PRO A 40 -6.83 -13.77 -12.11
CA PRO A 40 -6.13 -13.07 -13.17
C PRO A 40 -6.31 -13.74 -14.54
N ASN A 41 -6.34 -12.94 -15.61
CA ASN A 41 -6.43 -13.47 -16.97
C ASN A 41 -5.11 -14.16 -17.35
N THR A 42 -5.11 -15.49 -17.35
CA THR A 42 -3.90 -16.28 -17.55
C THR A 42 -3.25 -16.10 -18.92
N LYS A 43 -4.01 -15.65 -19.93
CA LYS A 43 -3.47 -15.36 -21.28
C LYS A 43 -2.54 -14.13 -21.31
N LEU A 44 -2.65 -13.25 -20.31
CA LEU A 44 -1.85 -12.03 -20.20
C LEU A 44 -0.61 -12.22 -19.30
N ILE A 45 -0.53 -13.34 -18.59
CA ILE A 45 0.62 -13.71 -17.77
C ILE A 45 1.75 -14.17 -18.70
N SER A 46 2.79 -13.35 -18.81
CA SER A 46 3.88 -13.51 -19.79
C SER A 46 5.27 -13.52 -19.16
N LEU A 47 5.43 -12.90 -17.99
CA LEU A 47 6.69 -12.92 -17.25
C LEU A 47 6.89 -14.29 -16.58
N LYS A 48 8.16 -14.71 -16.45
CA LYS A 48 8.59 -16.03 -15.98
C LYS A 48 9.71 -15.88 -14.94
N ASP A 49 9.95 -16.88 -14.12
CA ASP A 49 10.98 -16.83 -13.07
C ASP A 49 10.84 -15.59 -12.16
N ASN A 50 9.59 -15.26 -11.84
CA ASN A 50 9.24 -14.01 -11.18
C ASN A 50 9.91 -13.87 -9.80
N PRO A 51 9.97 -14.89 -8.92
CA PRO A 51 10.64 -14.75 -7.62
C PRO A 51 12.10 -14.32 -7.74
N ARG A 52 12.85 -14.92 -8.68
CA ARG A 52 14.25 -14.54 -8.93
C ARG A 52 14.34 -13.12 -9.49
N GLN A 53 13.48 -12.76 -10.43
CA GLN A 53 13.48 -11.40 -11.00
C GLN A 53 13.08 -10.35 -9.96
N ILE A 54 12.20 -10.67 -9.01
CA ILE A 54 11.82 -9.78 -7.91
C ILE A 54 13.04 -9.46 -7.04
N ILE A 55 13.82 -10.49 -6.67
CA ILE A 55 15.05 -10.32 -5.90
C ILE A 55 16.02 -9.38 -6.64
N LYS A 56 16.31 -9.67 -7.91
CA LYS A 56 17.18 -8.83 -8.74
C LYS A 56 16.68 -7.39 -8.84
N LEU A 57 15.39 -7.21 -9.09
CA LEU A 57 14.79 -5.88 -9.21
C LEU A 57 14.94 -5.08 -7.91
N LEU A 58 14.66 -5.70 -6.77
CA LEU A 58 14.79 -5.04 -5.47
C LEU A 58 16.25 -4.71 -5.18
N GLU A 59 17.19 -5.61 -5.47
CA GLU A 59 18.63 -5.35 -5.35
C GLU A 59 19.07 -4.16 -6.21
N GLU A 60 18.77 -4.21 -7.51
CA GLU A 60 19.27 -3.26 -8.52
C GLU A 60 18.59 -1.89 -8.42
N LEU A 61 17.26 -1.84 -8.25
CA LEU A 61 16.49 -0.59 -8.34
C LEU A 61 16.14 0.02 -6.99
N VAL A 62 16.30 -0.71 -5.89
CA VAL A 62 15.89 -0.23 -4.57
C VAL A 62 17.05 -0.27 -3.57
N LEU A 63 17.61 -1.44 -3.30
CA LEU A 63 18.50 -1.66 -2.16
C LEU A 63 19.92 -1.13 -2.40
N THR A 64 20.57 -1.45 -3.53
CA THR A 64 21.89 -0.91 -3.86
C THR A 64 21.88 0.62 -3.98
N PRO A 65 20.90 1.23 -4.68
CA PRO A 65 20.73 2.68 -4.67
C PRO A 65 20.52 3.23 -3.26
N ARG A 66 19.73 2.56 -2.41
CA ARG A 66 19.45 3.02 -1.03
C ARG A 66 20.69 3.02 -0.16
N VAL A 67 21.49 1.95 -0.17
CA VAL A 67 22.75 1.88 0.58
C VAL A 67 23.68 3.02 0.16
N SER A 68 23.76 3.29 -1.15
CA SER A 68 24.52 4.44 -1.67
C SER A 68 23.95 5.77 -1.16
N ALA A 69 22.62 5.93 -1.17
CA ALA A 69 21.95 7.14 -0.69
C ALA A 69 22.15 7.35 0.81
N LEU A 70 22.15 6.30 1.63
CA LEU A 70 22.46 6.37 3.07
C LEU A 70 23.88 6.89 3.31
N LYS A 71 24.87 6.37 2.57
CA LYS A 71 26.25 6.86 2.62
C LYS A 71 26.32 8.36 2.31
N TRP A 72 25.69 8.81 1.23
CA TRP A 72 25.70 10.21 0.85
C TRP A 72 24.86 11.09 1.77
N SER A 73 23.78 10.55 2.33
CA SER A 73 22.92 11.23 3.32
C SER A 73 23.72 11.58 4.57
N ALA A 74 24.57 10.67 5.06
CA ALA A 74 25.43 10.92 6.20
C ALA A 74 26.37 12.13 5.98
N ILE A 75 26.89 12.29 4.76
CA ILE A 75 27.83 13.35 4.35
C ILE A 75 27.10 14.67 4.06
N THR A 76 26.05 14.61 3.25
CA THR A 76 25.40 15.80 2.67
C THR A 76 24.19 16.30 3.46
N LYS A 77 23.75 15.52 4.45
CA LYS A 77 22.50 15.74 5.21
C LYS A 77 21.24 15.82 4.34
N GLN A 78 21.33 15.33 3.09
CA GLN A 78 20.17 15.13 2.22
C GLN A 78 19.41 13.85 2.60
N THR A 79 18.15 13.77 2.23
CA THR A 79 17.32 12.58 2.51
C THR A 79 17.82 11.36 1.72
N PRO A 80 17.92 10.17 2.35
CA PRO A 80 18.24 8.93 1.65
C PRO A 80 17.00 8.30 0.98
N ASN A 81 15.83 8.95 1.06
CA ASN A 81 14.56 8.41 0.59
C ASN A 81 14.54 8.21 -0.93
N ILE A 82 14.45 6.95 -1.35
CA ILE A 82 14.26 6.59 -2.75
C ILE A 82 12.77 6.48 -3.05
N LYS A 83 12.32 7.26 -4.04
CA LYS A 83 10.93 7.21 -4.50
C LYS A 83 10.65 5.87 -5.15
N ILE A 84 9.82 5.05 -4.50
CA ILE A 84 9.46 3.70 -4.97
C ILE A 84 8.40 3.69 -6.09
N GLY A 85 8.05 4.83 -6.69
CA GLY A 85 6.95 4.90 -7.67
C GLY A 85 7.17 3.98 -8.88
N TYR A 86 8.22 4.23 -9.65
CA TYR A 86 8.58 3.41 -10.80
C TYR A 86 9.06 2.00 -10.41
N PRO A 87 9.99 1.83 -9.43
CA PRO A 87 10.34 0.50 -8.96
C PRO A 87 9.12 -0.33 -8.52
N GLY A 88 8.12 0.31 -7.91
CA GLY A 88 6.85 -0.30 -7.55
C GLY A 88 6.07 -0.81 -8.75
N GLN A 89 5.91 -0.03 -9.83
CA GLN A 89 5.22 -0.50 -11.04
C GLN A 89 5.89 -1.74 -11.66
N HIS A 90 7.23 -1.76 -11.69
CA HIS A 90 7.96 -2.94 -12.16
C HIS A 90 7.81 -4.14 -11.20
N LEU A 91 7.85 -3.90 -9.88
CA LEU A 91 7.61 -4.94 -8.88
C LEU A 91 6.19 -5.52 -9.02
N ALA A 92 5.17 -4.70 -9.22
CA ALA A 92 3.80 -5.15 -9.48
C ALA A 92 3.72 -6.03 -10.74
N SER A 93 4.45 -5.66 -11.80
CA SER A 93 4.52 -6.47 -13.03
C SER A 93 5.05 -7.88 -12.74
N LEU A 94 6.15 -7.98 -11.98
CA LEU A 94 6.72 -9.28 -11.60
C LEU A 94 5.82 -10.08 -10.65
N ILE A 95 5.23 -9.44 -9.64
CA ILE A 95 4.32 -10.10 -8.69
C ILE A 95 3.09 -10.67 -9.42
N THR A 96 2.54 -9.93 -10.37
CA THR A 96 1.37 -10.35 -11.15
C THR A 96 1.70 -11.18 -12.37
N GLY A 97 2.99 -11.31 -12.72
CA GLY A 97 3.46 -11.97 -13.94
C GLY A 97 3.04 -11.28 -15.25
N MET A 98 2.59 -10.03 -15.20
CA MET A 98 2.03 -9.29 -16.32
C MET A 98 2.88 -8.07 -16.65
N CYS A 99 3.10 -7.82 -17.94
CA CYS A 99 3.80 -6.63 -18.38
C CYS A 99 2.94 -5.37 -18.20
N GLY A 100 3.59 -4.21 -18.04
CA GLY A 100 2.95 -2.91 -18.20
C GLY A 100 2.83 -2.47 -19.67
N GLU A 101 2.10 -1.38 -19.92
CA GLU A 101 1.83 -0.88 -21.27
C GLU A 101 2.87 0.13 -21.81
N ARG A 102 3.85 0.55 -20.99
CA ARG A 102 4.87 1.57 -21.33
C ARG A 102 4.31 2.94 -21.71
N THR A 103 3.18 3.32 -21.13
CA THR A 103 2.42 4.52 -21.53
C THR A 103 2.84 5.82 -20.84
N GLY A 104 3.87 5.81 -19.99
CA GLY A 104 4.39 7.02 -19.35
C GLY A 104 3.30 7.80 -18.58
N ALA A 105 2.49 7.07 -17.80
CA ALA A 105 1.30 7.55 -17.06
C ALA A 105 0.05 7.89 -17.91
N ARG A 106 -0.01 7.47 -19.17
CA ARG A 106 -1.17 7.65 -20.07
C ARG A 106 -1.75 6.30 -20.54
N GLY A 107 -2.25 5.49 -19.62
CA GLY A 107 -2.83 4.17 -19.93
C GLY A 107 -2.94 3.30 -18.69
N ASN A 108 -3.10 2.00 -18.85
CA ASN A 108 -3.15 1.08 -17.73
C ASN A 108 -1.74 0.80 -17.21
N ASP A 109 -1.62 0.61 -15.89
CA ASP A 109 -0.33 0.25 -15.30
C ASP A 109 0.10 -1.17 -15.72
N LEU A 110 -0.86 -2.10 -15.81
CA LEU A 110 -0.67 -3.47 -16.31
C LEU A 110 -1.54 -3.74 -17.55
N ILE A 111 -1.07 -4.65 -18.42
CA ILE A 111 -1.73 -5.00 -19.69
C ILE A 111 -3.15 -5.57 -19.54
N ASP A 112 -3.54 -6.00 -18.34
CA ASP A 112 -4.88 -6.50 -18.04
C ASP A 112 -5.85 -5.40 -17.55
N GLY A 113 -5.42 -4.14 -17.57
CA GLY A 113 -6.20 -3.01 -17.07
C GLY A 113 -6.10 -2.78 -15.57
N SER A 114 -5.22 -3.50 -14.85
CA SER A 114 -5.04 -3.27 -13.41
C SER A 114 -4.39 -1.92 -13.12
N GLU A 115 -4.83 -1.29 -12.03
CA GLU A 115 -4.23 -0.07 -11.47
C GLU A 115 -3.20 -0.45 -10.40
N VAL A 116 -2.03 0.19 -10.41
CA VAL A 116 -0.97 -0.02 -9.42
C VAL A 116 -0.83 1.23 -8.55
N LYS A 117 -0.88 1.07 -7.24
CA LYS A 117 -0.54 2.13 -6.28
C LYS A 117 0.58 1.69 -5.37
N SER A 118 1.62 2.49 -5.27
CA SER A 118 2.75 2.25 -4.36
C SER A 118 2.85 3.34 -3.30
N CYS A 119 3.15 2.96 -2.06
CA CYS A 119 3.53 3.90 -1.00
C CYS A 119 4.67 3.33 -0.16
N SER A 120 5.50 4.19 0.42
CA SER A 120 6.63 3.77 1.25
C SER A 120 6.75 4.62 2.49
N ARG A 121 7.02 3.98 3.62
CA ARG A 121 7.47 4.59 4.89
C ARG A 121 9.00 4.49 5.04
N ILE A 122 9.65 3.73 4.17
CA ILE A 122 11.11 3.56 4.18
C ILE A 122 11.76 4.92 3.96
N ASP A 123 12.68 5.25 4.86
CA ASP A 123 13.44 6.51 4.92
C ASP A 123 12.54 7.76 4.87
N GLN A 124 11.32 7.64 5.38
CA GLN A 124 10.46 8.79 5.58
C GLN A 124 11.11 9.72 6.62
N LEU A 125 11.21 11.02 6.26
CA LEU A 125 11.76 12.04 7.14
C LEU A 125 10.93 12.22 8.40
N ASP A 126 11.62 12.17 9.53
CA ASP A 126 11.11 12.42 10.87
C ASP A 126 11.20 13.90 11.23
N VAL A 127 10.71 14.25 12.42
CA VAL A 127 10.74 15.63 12.92
C VAL A 127 11.25 15.66 14.35
N CYS A 128 12.25 16.51 14.61
CA CYS A 128 12.70 16.80 15.96
C CYS A 128 11.57 17.53 16.71
N LYS A 129 11.18 17.00 17.87
CA LYS A 129 10.10 17.59 18.68
C LYS A 129 10.49 18.93 19.31
N LYS A 130 11.79 19.12 19.61
CA LYS A 130 12.33 20.34 20.22
C LYS A 130 12.39 21.53 19.27
N CYS A 131 12.92 21.35 18.06
CA CYS A 131 13.15 22.46 17.12
C CYS A 131 12.36 22.37 15.80
N GLY A 132 11.63 21.27 15.55
CA GLY A 132 10.87 21.07 14.32
C GLY A 132 11.73 20.81 13.08
N ALA A 133 13.05 20.65 13.20
CA ALA A 133 13.91 20.27 12.09
C ALA A 133 13.58 18.86 11.57
N SER A 134 13.83 18.63 10.28
CA SER A 134 13.73 17.30 9.70
C SER A 134 14.89 16.43 10.17
N VAL A 135 14.59 15.17 10.47
CA VAL A 135 15.57 14.19 10.94
C VAL A 135 15.50 12.98 10.02
N ALA A 136 16.65 12.50 9.53
CA ALA A 136 16.69 11.31 8.70
C ALA A 136 16.41 10.06 9.54
N ARG A 137 15.91 9.00 8.90
CA ARG A 137 15.57 7.76 9.59
C ARG A 137 16.75 7.11 10.30
N SER A 138 17.95 7.26 9.72
CA SER A 138 19.21 6.75 10.25
C SER A 138 19.80 7.61 11.37
N GLU A 139 19.24 8.79 11.66
CA GLU A 139 19.76 9.69 12.70
C GLU A 139 19.06 9.41 14.04
N GLU A 140 19.85 9.26 15.10
CA GLU A 140 19.38 9.12 16.49
C GLU A 140 19.24 10.47 17.20
N THR A 141 19.91 11.50 16.69
CA THR A 141 19.88 12.87 17.21
C THR A 141 19.55 13.88 16.11
N CYS A 142 18.94 14.99 16.49
CA CYS A 142 18.67 16.09 15.59
C CYS A 142 19.95 16.84 15.24
N SER A 143 20.31 16.91 13.96
CA SER A 143 21.50 17.64 13.48
C SER A 143 21.46 19.17 13.68
N ALA A 144 20.30 19.73 14.03
CA ALA A 144 20.14 21.18 14.27
C ALA A 144 20.20 21.58 15.76
N CYS A 145 19.95 20.67 16.70
CA CYS A 145 19.88 21.01 18.14
C CYS A 145 20.27 19.87 19.10
N ASP A 146 20.83 18.80 18.57
CA ASP A 146 21.33 17.59 19.27
C ASP A 146 20.29 16.85 20.13
N SER A 147 19.02 17.21 20.02
CA SER A 147 17.94 16.55 20.75
C SER A 147 17.69 15.13 20.23
N THR A 148 17.52 14.19 21.14
CA THR A 148 17.06 12.81 20.89
C THR A 148 15.54 12.68 20.85
N ASP A 149 14.78 13.74 21.20
CA ASP A 149 13.31 13.73 21.19
C ASP A 149 12.80 13.88 19.74
N ILE A 150 12.64 12.73 19.06
CA ILE A 150 12.31 12.64 17.64
C ILE A 150 10.92 12.02 17.47
N ILE A 151 10.06 12.70 16.74
CA ILE A 151 8.78 12.15 16.28
C ILE A 151 9.04 11.32 15.02
N ARG A 152 9.04 9.99 15.20
CA ARG A 152 9.16 9.02 14.12
C ARG A 152 7.85 8.95 13.32
N LYS A 153 7.86 9.36 12.06
CA LYS A 153 6.67 9.38 11.20
C LYS A 153 6.42 8.02 10.55
N ASP A 154 5.13 7.70 10.38
CA ASP A 154 4.63 6.46 9.80
C ASP A 154 3.40 6.71 8.90
N ASP A 155 3.35 7.86 8.22
CA ASP A 155 2.15 8.41 7.58
C ASP A 155 2.18 8.42 6.03
N SER A 156 2.73 7.36 5.43
CA SER A 156 2.57 7.11 3.99
C SER A 156 1.19 6.53 3.63
N LYS A 157 0.69 6.87 2.42
CA LYS A 157 -0.63 6.48 1.92
C LYS A 157 -0.66 6.27 0.42
N TRP A 158 -1.58 5.43 -0.03
CA TRP A 158 -1.98 5.39 -1.44
C TRP A 158 -2.94 6.53 -1.75
N LEU A 159 -2.79 7.14 -2.92
CA LEU A 159 -3.60 8.27 -3.35
C LEU A 159 -4.48 7.86 -4.53
N PHE A 160 -5.79 8.05 -4.39
CA PHE A 160 -6.77 7.89 -5.46
C PHE A 160 -7.31 9.26 -5.87
N THR A 161 -7.05 9.66 -7.11
CA THR A 161 -7.55 10.91 -7.66
C THR A 161 -8.89 10.66 -8.31
N ILE A 162 -9.95 11.28 -7.79
CA ILE A 162 -11.32 11.17 -8.32
C ILE A 162 -11.87 12.59 -8.44
N ARG A 163 -11.93 13.12 -9.66
CA ARG A 163 -12.32 14.50 -9.96
C ARG A 163 -13.60 14.60 -10.79
N SER A 164 -14.11 13.47 -11.25
CA SER A 164 -15.32 13.39 -12.06
C SER A 164 -16.05 12.07 -11.81
N GLU A 165 -17.31 11.99 -12.23
CA GLU A 165 -18.04 10.72 -12.26
C GLU A 165 -17.36 9.71 -13.21
N SER A 166 -16.71 10.21 -14.28
CA SER A 166 -15.93 9.36 -15.19
C SER A 166 -14.74 8.73 -14.48
N ASP A 167 -13.98 9.48 -13.67
CA ASP A 167 -12.85 8.96 -12.90
C ASP A 167 -13.32 7.87 -11.92
N LEU A 168 -14.46 8.13 -11.25
CA LEU A 168 -15.07 7.19 -10.33
C LEU A 168 -15.52 5.92 -11.05
N ARG A 169 -16.11 6.06 -12.25
CA ARG A 169 -16.52 4.93 -13.09
C ARG A 169 -15.31 4.12 -13.53
N VAL A 170 -14.25 4.76 -14.03
CA VAL A 170 -13.02 4.08 -14.44
C VAL A 170 -12.47 3.25 -13.30
N LEU A 171 -12.31 3.86 -12.11
CA LEU A 171 -11.77 3.17 -10.94
C LEU A 171 -12.62 1.98 -10.47
N LEU A 172 -13.95 2.04 -10.62
CA LEU A 172 -14.86 1.04 -10.03
C LEU A 172 -15.44 0.04 -11.03
N GLN A 173 -15.40 0.32 -12.32
CA GLN A 173 -16.03 -0.50 -13.36
C GLN A 173 -15.03 -0.94 -14.44
N ASP A 174 -14.10 -0.07 -14.84
CA ASP A 174 -13.17 -0.34 -15.93
C ASP A 174 -11.87 -1.00 -15.42
N VAL A 175 -11.40 -0.57 -14.24
CA VAL A 175 -10.29 -1.21 -13.52
C VAL A 175 -10.84 -2.40 -12.75
N ASN A 176 -10.50 -3.63 -13.15
CA ASN A 176 -10.97 -4.85 -12.47
C ASN A 176 -10.21 -5.16 -11.17
N ARG A 177 -8.94 -4.76 -11.11
CA ARG A 177 -8.01 -5.11 -10.03
C ARG A 177 -7.11 -3.94 -9.70
N ILE A 178 -6.94 -3.68 -8.41
CA ILE A 178 -6.00 -2.70 -7.87
C ILE A 178 -4.90 -3.46 -7.13
N VAL A 179 -3.65 -3.20 -7.49
CA VAL A 179 -2.45 -3.75 -6.85
C VAL A 179 -1.83 -2.67 -5.96
N LEU A 180 -1.83 -2.91 -4.66
CA LEU A 180 -1.36 -2.00 -3.64
C LEU A 180 0.00 -2.46 -3.11
N LEU A 181 1.04 -1.69 -3.37
CA LEU A 181 2.40 -1.95 -2.91
C LEU A 181 2.76 -1.09 -1.71
N MET A 182 3.42 -1.69 -0.73
CA MET A 182 3.89 -1.03 0.48
C MET A 182 5.33 -1.41 0.79
N GLY A 183 6.18 -0.40 1.01
CA GLY A 183 7.48 -0.56 1.67
C GLY A 183 7.41 0.00 3.11
N ASP A 184 7.77 -0.78 4.11
CA ASP A 184 7.77 -0.35 5.51
C ASP A 184 8.85 -1.03 6.37
N TYR A 185 8.83 -0.72 7.66
CA TYR A 185 9.65 -1.34 8.69
C TYR A 185 8.76 -2.27 9.52
N PRO A 186 8.94 -3.60 9.48
CA PRO A 186 8.06 -4.53 10.19
C PRO A 186 8.13 -4.37 11.72
N ARG A 187 9.25 -3.84 12.22
CA ARG A 187 9.52 -3.57 13.64
C ARG A 187 9.58 -2.09 13.96
N PHE A 188 8.72 -1.29 13.31
CA PHE A 188 8.70 0.17 13.50
C PHE A 188 8.52 0.58 14.96
N GLY A 189 7.62 -0.08 15.70
CA GLY A 189 7.33 0.22 17.11
C GLY A 189 8.52 -0.02 18.05
N GLU A 190 9.50 -0.81 17.63
CA GLU A 190 10.75 -1.08 18.36
C GLU A 190 11.90 -0.15 17.93
N ALA A 191 11.60 0.87 17.11
CA ALA A 191 12.59 1.76 16.51
C ALA A 191 13.69 1.03 15.70
N HIS A 192 13.36 -0.14 15.12
CA HIS A 192 14.30 -0.95 14.37
C HIS A 192 14.19 -0.71 12.85
N PHE A 193 15.18 0.00 12.28
CA PHE A 193 15.13 0.49 10.89
C PHE A 193 16.11 -0.19 9.91
N SER A 194 16.80 -1.26 10.32
CA SER A 194 17.69 -2.04 9.45
C SER A 194 17.00 -3.23 8.77
N THR A 195 15.78 -3.56 9.19
CA THR A 195 14.92 -4.55 8.51
C THR A 195 13.85 -3.81 7.72
N LEU A 196 13.77 -4.07 6.42
CA LEU A 196 12.69 -3.57 5.56
C LEU A 196 11.71 -4.69 5.25
N ARG A 197 10.49 -4.30 4.89
CA ARG A 197 9.49 -5.20 4.35
C ARG A 197 8.84 -4.58 3.13
N PHE A 198 8.68 -5.38 2.07
CA PHE A 198 7.87 -5.03 0.91
C PHE A 198 6.69 -5.97 0.83
N GLN A 199 5.49 -5.42 0.63
CA GLN A 199 4.24 -6.17 0.57
C GLN A 199 3.42 -5.74 -0.63
N ALA A 200 2.58 -6.66 -1.12
CA ALA A 200 1.55 -6.36 -2.10
C ALA A 200 0.19 -6.92 -1.69
N PHE A 201 -0.84 -6.14 -1.94
CA PHE A 201 -2.24 -6.53 -1.73
C PHE A 201 -3.05 -6.31 -3.00
N GLU A 202 -4.04 -7.17 -3.23
CA GLU A 202 -5.01 -7.00 -4.31
C GLU A 202 -6.38 -6.60 -3.76
N ILE A 203 -7.05 -5.70 -4.47
CA ILE A 203 -8.47 -5.35 -4.30
C ILE A 203 -9.16 -5.56 -5.65
N TRP A 204 -10.22 -6.36 -5.67
CA TRP A 204 -11.01 -6.63 -6.87
C TRP A 204 -12.27 -5.77 -6.87
N THR A 205 -12.27 -4.69 -7.65
CA THR A 205 -13.22 -3.56 -7.53
C THR A 205 -14.68 -3.93 -7.74
N ARG A 206 -14.93 -4.98 -8.54
CA ARG A 206 -16.26 -5.53 -8.87
C ARG A 206 -16.63 -6.79 -8.07
N SER A 207 -15.81 -7.19 -7.09
CA SER A 207 -16.08 -8.31 -6.20
C SER A 207 -16.95 -7.88 -5.02
N THR A 208 -17.92 -8.73 -4.63
CA THR A 208 -18.71 -8.52 -3.41
C THR A 208 -17.84 -8.51 -2.15
N ARG A 209 -16.78 -9.33 -2.14
CA ARG A 209 -15.81 -9.39 -1.04
C ARG A 209 -15.13 -8.04 -0.77
N ASN A 210 -14.85 -7.29 -1.82
CA ASN A 210 -14.16 -5.99 -1.75
C ASN A 210 -15.11 -4.78 -1.87
N ALA A 211 -16.44 -4.98 -1.78
CA ALA A 211 -17.43 -3.93 -2.04
C ALA A 211 -17.26 -2.66 -1.19
N ARG A 212 -16.69 -2.78 0.01
CA ARG A 212 -16.38 -1.64 0.90
C ARG A 212 -15.37 -0.66 0.30
N PHE A 213 -14.49 -1.11 -0.60
CA PHE A 213 -13.60 -0.22 -1.34
C PHE A 213 -14.41 0.71 -2.25
N ALA A 214 -15.36 0.17 -3.01
CA ALA A 214 -16.22 0.95 -3.89
C ALA A 214 -17.08 1.95 -3.10
N GLU A 215 -17.62 1.51 -1.95
CA GLU A 215 -18.36 2.38 -1.04
C GLU A 215 -17.49 3.53 -0.52
N LEU A 216 -16.25 3.26 -0.12
CA LEU A 216 -15.29 4.26 0.34
C LEU A 216 -14.98 5.31 -0.73
N MET A 217 -14.75 4.89 -1.98
CA MET A 217 -14.46 5.81 -3.09
C MET A 217 -15.67 6.67 -3.46
N LYS A 218 -16.88 6.09 -3.46
CA LYS A 218 -18.14 6.84 -3.65
C LYS A 218 -18.38 7.84 -2.52
N ASN A 219 -18.12 7.46 -1.27
CA ASN A 219 -18.26 8.34 -0.11
C ASN A 219 -17.32 9.54 -0.20
N TYR A 220 -16.05 9.33 -0.52
CA TYR A 220 -15.11 10.42 -0.76
C TYR A 220 -15.59 11.37 -1.86
N TYR A 221 -15.97 10.83 -3.03
CA TYR A 221 -16.40 11.67 -4.15
C TYR A 221 -17.61 12.54 -3.78
N ARG A 222 -18.63 11.95 -3.15
CA ARG A 222 -19.87 12.65 -2.80
C ARG A 222 -19.72 13.60 -1.62
N LYS A 223 -19.06 13.17 -0.55
CA LYS A 223 -18.99 13.91 0.72
C LYS A 223 -17.83 14.90 0.80
N ILE A 224 -16.72 14.62 0.12
CA ILE A 224 -15.53 15.50 0.12
C ILE A 224 -15.44 16.27 -1.18
N TYR A 225 -15.33 15.56 -2.32
CA TYR A 225 -15.01 16.22 -3.57
C TYR A 225 -16.12 17.17 -4.03
N LEU A 226 -17.35 16.67 -4.16
CA LEU A 226 -18.50 17.49 -4.57
C LEU A 226 -18.84 18.57 -3.54
N ALA A 227 -18.72 18.29 -2.24
CA ALA A 227 -18.98 19.28 -1.20
C ALA A 227 -17.99 20.47 -1.26
N HIS A 228 -16.71 20.20 -1.50
CA HIS A 228 -15.73 21.27 -1.72
C HIS A 228 -15.99 22.05 -3.00
N LYS A 229 -16.37 21.38 -4.10
CA LYS A 229 -16.73 22.06 -5.36
C LYS A 229 -17.97 22.93 -5.22
N LYS A 230 -18.96 22.50 -4.43
CA LYS A 230 -20.14 23.30 -4.09
C LYS A 230 -19.77 24.57 -3.33
N ASN A 231 -18.82 24.49 -2.39
CA ASN A 231 -18.38 25.65 -1.61
C ASN A 231 -17.44 26.58 -2.40
N ASN A 232 -16.61 26.03 -3.28
CA ASN A 232 -15.71 26.79 -4.14
C ASN A 232 -15.38 25.97 -5.41
N VAL A 233 -15.89 26.42 -6.55
CA VAL A 233 -15.74 25.74 -7.85
C VAL A 233 -14.26 25.62 -8.27
N ALA A 234 -13.42 26.61 -7.92
CA ALA A 234 -11.99 26.61 -8.23
C ALA A 234 -11.17 25.70 -7.31
N LYS A 235 -11.71 25.31 -6.14
CA LYS A 235 -10.99 24.43 -5.21
C LYS A 235 -10.84 23.04 -5.80
N THR A 236 -9.63 22.50 -5.77
CA THR A 236 -9.35 21.10 -6.13
C THR A 236 -8.97 20.35 -4.85
N PRO A 237 -9.90 19.56 -4.28
CA PRO A 237 -9.64 18.79 -3.07
C PRO A 237 -8.44 17.86 -3.23
N ALA A 238 -7.74 17.61 -2.12
CA ALA A 238 -6.67 16.63 -2.11
C ALA A 238 -7.23 15.24 -2.47
N PRO A 239 -6.46 14.38 -3.16
CA PRO A 239 -6.88 13.02 -3.50
C PRO A 239 -7.35 12.22 -2.28
N LYS A 240 -8.09 11.13 -2.52
CA LYS A 240 -8.48 10.20 -1.44
C LYS A 240 -7.24 9.52 -0.90
N ASN A 241 -6.90 9.86 0.34
CA ASN A 241 -5.92 9.13 1.14
C ASN A 241 -6.49 7.75 1.50
N PHE A 242 -5.79 6.70 1.08
CA PHE A 242 -6.05 5.33 1.48
C PHE A 242 -4.86 4.80 2.27
N TRP A 243 -5.05 4.68 3.57
CA TRP A 243 -3.98 4.44 4.53
C TRP A 243 -3.77 2.93 4.75
N PRO A 244 -2.54 2.42 4.56
CA PRO A 244 -2.23 1.02 4.85
C PRO A 244 -2.54 0.67 6.30
N PHE A 245 -3.08 -0.53 6.52
CA PHE A 245 -3.42 -1.07 7.84
C PHE A 245 -4.34 -0.18 8.69
N SER A 246 -5.04 0.77 8.07
CA SER A 246 -6.12 1.50 8.73
C SER A 246 -7.37 0.63 8.86
N TYR A 247 -8.27 1.02 9.76
CA TYR A 247 -9.60 0.41 9.87
C TYR A 247 -10.31 0.27 8.50
N GLN A 248 -10.25 1.31 7.68
CA GLN A 248 -10.87 1.33 6.35
C GLN A 248 -10.19 0.37 5.38
N PHE A 249 -8.85 0.24 5.45
CA PHE A 249 -8.11 -0.74 4.67
C PHE A 249 -8.60 -2.16 4.97
N TYR A 250 -8.71 -2.54 6.24
CA TYR A 250 -9.17 -3.88 6.62
C TYR A 250 -10.61 -4.16 6.20
N LEU A 251 -11.51 -3.18 6.30
CA LEU A 251 -12.89 -3.35 5.83
C LEU A 251 -12.99 -3.54 4.32
N CYS A 252 -11.98 -3.13 3.55
CA CYS A 252 -11.91 -3.40 2.12
C CYS A 252 -11.53 -4.85 1.78
N ASN A 253 -11.26 -5.70 2.77
CA ASN A 253 -10.85 -7.11 2.62
C ASN A 253 -9.69 -7.31 1.62
N PRO A 254 -8.54 -6.65 1.85
CA PRO A 254 -7.39 -6.71 0.95
C PRO A 254 -6.78 -8.12 0.98
N ILE A 255 -6.44 -8.65 -0.19
CA ILE A 255 -5.88 -10.00 -0.34
C ILE A 255 -4.34 -9.88 -0.40
N PRO A 256 -3.59 -10.43 0.57
CA PRO A 256 -2.13 -10.41 0.53
C PRO A 256 -1.63 -11.36 -0.55
N VAL A 257 -0.83 -10.85 -1.48
CA VAL A 257 -0.30 -11.65 -2.61
C VAL A 257 1.23 -11.73 -2.65
N PHE A 258 1.90 -10.87 -1.88
CA PHE A 258 3.35 -10.86 -1.78
C PHE A 258 3.81 -10.27 -0.46
N GLU A 259 4.85 -10.87 0.13
CA GLU A 259 5.63 -10.31 1.22
C GLU A 259 7.09 -10.74 1.09
N CYS A 260 8.02 -9.80 1.23
CA CYS A 260 9.42 -10.11 1.45
C CYS A 260 10.02 -9.27 2.56
N ILE A 261 10.95 -9.88 3.30
CA ILE A 261 11.74 -9.26 4.35
C ILE A 261 13.15 -9.03 3.83
N VAL A 262 13.69 -7.84 4.07
CA VAL A 262 15.09 -7.50 3.78
C VAL A 262 15.80 -7.25 5.09
N THR A 263 16.77 -8.10 5.42
CA THR A 263 17.63 -7.94 6.60
C THR A 263 18.92 -7.21 6.25
N SER A 264 19.54 -6.55 7.22
CA SER A 264 20.79 -5.79 7.03
C SER A 264 20.71 -4.78 5.88
N ALA A 265 19.55 -4.13 5.74
CA ALA A 265 19.20 -3.34 4.55
C ALA A 265 19.98 -2.01 4.43
N ASP A 266 20.72 -1.65 5.47
CA ASP A 266 21.58 -0.47 5.58
C ASP A 266 23.01 -0.73 5.09
N ALA A 267 23.44 -1.99 4.95
CA ALA A 267 24.82 -2.33 4.57
C ALA A 267 24.90 -3.43 3.51
N ASN A 268 24.52 -4.67 3.88
CA ASN A 268 24.56 -5.83 2.99
C ASN A 268 23.17 -6.49 2.95
N PRO A 269 22.23 -5.94 2.17
CA PRO A 269 20.84 -6.35 2.19
C PRO A 269 20.67 -7.81 1.78
N LYS A 270 19.90 -8.59 2.56
CA LYS A 270 19.52 -9.96 2.22
C LYS A 270 18.02 -10.07 2.11
N ILE A 271 17.54 -10.44 0.93
CA ILE A 271 16.11 -10.57 0.62
C ILE A 271 15.64 -11.98 0.90
N HIS A 272 14.52 -12.11 1.62
CA HIS A 272 13.78 -13.35 1.81
C HIS A 272 12.31 -13.14 1.45
N ILE A 273 11.78 -13.93 0.51
CA ILE A 273 10.36 -13.89 0.14
C ILE A 273 9.60 -14.82 1.09
N GLU A 274 8.77 -14.25 1.95
CA GLU A 274 7.96 -14.97 2.96
C GLU A 274 6.65 -15.47 2.36
N ASN A 275 6.04 -14.67 1.48
CA ASN A 275 4.78 -14.99 0.82
C ASN A 275 4.84 -14.58 -0.65
N TYR A 276 4.39 -15.48 -1.52
CA TYR A 276 4.22 -15.19 -2.94
C TYR A 276 3.10 -16.04 -3.52
N VAL A 277 2.03 -15.38 -3.94
CA VAL A 277 0.91 -16.02 -4.60
C VAL A 277 1.16 -16.03 -6.10
N GLU A 278 1.33 -17.21 -6.67
CA GLU A 278 1.59 -17.37 -8.09
C GLU A 278 0.52 -16.65 -8.97
N PRO A 279 0.93 -16.02 -10.09
CA PRO A 279 0.06 -15.19 -10.94
C PRO A 279 -1.25 -15.83 -11.40
N HIS A 280 -1.25 -17.15 -11.60
CA HIS A 280 -2.38 -17.88 -12.18
C HIS A 280 -3.42 -18.34 -11.15
N ILE A 281 -3.12 -18.18 -9.85
CA ILE A 281 -3.96 -18.65 -8.74
C ILE A 281 -5.20 -17.77 -8.59
N ASP A 282 -6.34 -18.39 -8.35
CA ASP A 282 -7.58 -17.68 -8.03
C ASP A 282 -7.52 -17.11 -6.60
N ARG A 283 -7.78 -15.80 -6.47
CA ARG A 283 -7.72 -15.08 -5.21
C ARG A 283 -8.95 -15.31 -4.32
N SER A 284 -10.01 -15.94 -4.85
CA SER A 284 -11.23 -16.25 -4.10
C SER A 284 -10.99 -17.15 -2.88
N LYS A 285 -9.93 -17.97 -2.91
CA LYS A 285 -9.59 -18.94 -1.86
C LYS A 285 -8.52 -18.47 -0.89
N ILE A 286 -7.97 -17.27 -1.10
CA ILE A 286 -6.89 -16.72 -0.29
C ILE A 286 -7.52 -15.80 0.74
N GLU A 287 -7.27 -16.02 2.03
CA GLU A 287 -7.79 -15.20 3.12
C GLU A 287 -7.31 -13.74 3.02
N SER A 288 -8.15 -12.78 3.42
CA SER A 288 -7.72 -11.38 3.50
C SER A 288 -6.80 -11.17 4.69
N VAL A 289 -6.04 -10.07 4.67
CA VAL A 289 -5.21 -9.68 5.81
C VAL A 289 -6.07 -9.58 7.07
N HIS A 290 -5.69 -10.31 8.13
CA HIS A 290 -6.33 -10.28 9.44
C HIS A 290 -6.23 -8.88 10.09
N MET A 291 -7.33 -8.40 10.67
CA MET A 291 -7.39 -7.07 11.26
C MET A 291 -7.04 -7.15 12.75
N PRO A 292 -6.07 -6.33 13.23
CA PRO A 292 -5.74 -6.25 14.65
C PRO A 292 -6.94 -5.75 15.48
N VAL A 293 -7.13 -6.35 16.65
CA VAL A 293 -8.27 -6.06 17.55
C VAL A 293 -8.15 -4.65 18.14
N GLU A 294 -6.92 -4.17 18.31
CA GLU A 294 -6.55 -2.87 18.86
C GLU A 294 -7.08 -1.71 18.01
N LEU A 295 -7.37 -1.96 16.73
CA LEU A 295 -7.97 -0.95 15.85
C LEU A 295 -9.45 -0.68 16.16
N LEU A 296 -10.14 -1.62 16.82
CA LEU A 296 -11.57 -1.48 17.14
C LEU A 296 -11.79 -0.64 18.40
N LYS A 297 -12.80 0.23 18.32
CA LYS A 297 -13.33 0.97 19.47
C LYS A 297 -14.38 0.13 20.20
N ASP A 298 -14.65 0.44 21.45
CA ASP A 298 -15.61 -0.32 22.27
C ASP A 298 -17.02 -0.44 21.64
N PRO A 299 -17.58 0.61 20.99
CA PRO A 299 -18.86 0.46 20.30
C PRO A 299 -18.81 -0.53 19.12
N GLU A 300 -17.67 -0.64 18.45
CA GLU A 300 -17.48 -1.57 17.32
C GLU A 300 -17.36 -3.02 17.81
N LEU A 301 -16.65 -3.25 18.92
CA LEU A 301 -16.65 -4.56 19.60
C LEU A 301 -18.03 -4.92 20.14
N GLY A 302 -18.76 -3.96 20.69
CA GLY A 302 -20.14 -4.13 21.13
C GLY A 302 -21.08 -4.51 19.98
N LEU A 303 -20.88 -3.95 18.78
CA LEU A 303 -21.62 -4.35 17.58
C LEU A 303 -21.35 -5.81 17.21
N ILE A 304 -20.09 -6.26 17.28
CA ILE A 304 -19.74 -7.66 17.03
C ILE A 304 -20.43 -8.58 18.05
N LEU A 305 -20.31 -8.31 19.35
CA LEU A 305 -20.97 -9.13 20.39
C LEU A 305 -22.48 -9.20 20.21
N LYS A 306 -23.11 -8.10 19.77
CA LYS A 306 -24.56 -8.01 19.61
C LYS A 306 -25.08 -8.68 18.34
N LYS A 307 -24.33 -8.62 17.23
CA LYS A 307 -24.84 -8.99 15.90
C LYS A 307 -24.23 -10.26 15.31
N ALA A 308 -23.00 -10.60 15.67
CA ALA A 308 -22.32 -11.77 15.13
C ALA A 308 -22.86 -13.06 15.76
N ARG A 309 -22.86 -14.15 14.98
CA ARG A 309 -23.24 -15.47 15.49
C ARG A 309 -22.17 -15.97 16.46
N PRO A 310 -22.54 -16.68 17.55
CA PRO A 310 -21.59 -17.22 18.51
C PRO A 310 -20.44 -18.03 17.88
N GLN A 311 -20.73 -18.83 16.84
CA GLN A 311 -19.72 -19.64 16.17
C GLN A 311 -18.70 -18.79 15.40
N GLU A 312 -19.09 -17.62 14.89
CA GLU A 312 -18.18 -16.73 14.15
C GLU A 312 -17.19 -16.07 15.09
N ILE A 313 -17.68 -15.60 16.25
CA ILE A 313 -16.82 -15.03 17.29
C ILE A 313 -15.86 -16.10 17.80
N GLN A 314 -16.37 -17.30 18.09
CA GLN A 314 -15.57 -18.40 18.65
C GLN A 314 -14.37 -18.79 17.76
N LYS A 315 -14.50 -18.72 16.43
CA LYS A 315 -13.39 -19.00 15.49
C LYS A 315 -12.22 -18.02 15.62
N CYS A 316 -12.51 -16.79 16.05
CA CYS A 316 -11.51 -15.73 16.19
C CYS A 316 -10.96 -15.61 17.61
N LEU A 317 -11.47 -16.41 18.56
CA LEU A 317 -10.98 -16.37 19.94
C LEU A 317 -9.64 -17.10 20.10
N VAL A 318 -8.83 -16.65 21.07
CA VAL A 318 -7.65 -17.38 21.52
C VAL A 318 -8.06 -18.74 22.12
N PRO A 319 -7.19 -19.77 22.04
CA PRO A 319 -7.49 -21.08 22.62
C PRO A 319 -7.91 -20.99 24.08
N GLY A 320 -8.99 -21.68 24.44
CA GLY A 320 -9.53 -21.74 25.81
C GLY A 320 -10.50 -20.61 26.20
N ALA A 321 -10.61 -19.54 25.42
CA ALA A 321 -11.58 -18.49 25.68
C ALA A 321 -13.03 -18.94 25.38
N ARG A 322 -13.96 -18.53 26.24
CA ARG A 322 -15.39 -18.92 26.18
C ARG A 322 -16.27 -17.69 25.99
N LEU A 323 -17.23 -17.77 25.07
CA LEU A 323 -18.13 -16.65 24.78
C LEU A 323 -19.19 -16.37 25.87
N LYS A 324 -19.51 -17.34 26.71
CA LYS A 324 -20.56 -17.18 27.74
C LYS A 324 -20.18 -16.07 28.73
N GLY A 325 -21.03 -15.05 28.84
CA GLY A 325 -20.80 -13.90 29.74
C GLY A 325 -19.69 -12.95 29.28
N MET A 326 -19.38 -12.93 27.98
CA MET A 326 -18.35 -12.07 27.41
C MET A 326 -18.74 -10.58 27.49
N THR A 327 -17.85 -9.77 28.08
CA THR A 327 -17.93 -8.30 28.05
C THR A 327 -17.08 -7.75 26.90
N VAL A 328 -17.21 -6.47 26.57
CA VAL A 328 -16.36 -5.82 25.55
C VAL A 328 -14.88 -5.92 25.90
N ASP A 329 -14.51 -5.64 27.16
CA ASP A 329 -13.10 -5.69 27.61
C ASP A 329 -12.53 -7.10 27.53
N ARG A 330 -13.32 -8.10 27.95
CA ARG A 330 -12.91 -9.51 27.83
C ARG A 330 -12.83 -9.94 26.38
N LEU A 331 -13.74 -9.48 25.52
CA LEU A 331 -13.70 -9.80 24.10
C LEU A 331 -12.41 -9.25 23.47
N ARG A 332 -12.04 -8.00 23.79
CA ARG A 332 -10.85 -7.34 23.26
C ARG A 332 -9.58 -8.16 23.50
N THR A 333 -9.41 -8.70 24.71
CA THR A 333 -8.23 -9.51 25.07
C THR A 333 -8.35 -10.97 24.65
N SER A 334 -9.57 -11.44 24.36
CA SER A 334 -9.83 -12.83 23.97
C SER A 334 -9.83 -13.05 22.45
N LEU A 335 -9.93 -12.01 21.64
CA LEU A 335 -9.84 -12.12 20.18
C LEU A 335 -8.38 -12.16 19.73
N LYS A 336 -8.03 -13.11 18.87
CA LYS A 336 -6.73 -13.17 18.20
C LYS A 336 -6.62 -12.12 17.08
N TYR A 337 -7.71 -11.93 16.34
CA TYR A 337 -7.86 -10.99 15.23
C TYR A 337 -9.34 -10.81 14.89
N ILE A 338 -9.64 -9.92 13.95
CA ILE A 338 -10.95 -9.78 13.31
C ILE A 338 -10.85 -10.27 11.87
N ASP A 339 -11.59 -11.32 11.51
CA ASP A 339 -11.66 -11.86 10.13
C ASP A 339 -12.69 -11.11 9.27
N GLU A 340 -12.90 -11.57 8.04
CA GLU A 340 -13.89 -10.97 7.11
C GLU A 340 -15.33 -11.10 7.62
N GLN A 341 -15.64 -12.22 8.28
CA GLN A 341 -16.99 -12.48 8.77
C GLN A 341 -17.36 -11.51 9.87
N LEU A 342 -16.48 -11.31 10.86
CA LEU A 342 -16.69 -10.33 11.92
C LEU A 342 -16.66 -8.88 11.39
N ARG A 343 -15.82 -8.59 10.39
CA ARG A 343 -15.80 -7.28 9.71
C ARG A 343 -17.11 -6.95 9.01
N SER A 344 -17.85 -7.94 8.54
CA SER A 344 -19.12 -7.71 7.83
C SER A 344 -20.16 -6.95 8.68
N TYR A 345 -20.07 -7.09 10.01
CA TYR A 345 -20.94 -6.40 10.97
C TYR A 345 -20.54 -4.95 11.25
N LEU A 346 -19.36 -4.53 10.79
CA LEU A 346 -18.77 -3.24 11.07
C LEU A 346 -19.10 -2.21 9.97
N PRO A 347 -19.54 -1.00 10.33
CA PRO A 347 -19.78 0.06 9.36
C PRO A 347 -18.47 0.77 8.98
N LEU A 348 -18.42 1.41 7.81
CA LEU A 348 -17.35 2.37 7.54
C LEU A 348 -17.42 3.53 8.55
N ARG A 349 -16.29 3.86 9.19
CA ARG A 349 -16.14 5.09 9.97
C ARG A 349 -16.35 6.32 9.09
N ASP A 350 -17.06 7.31 9.63
CA ASP A 350 -17.21 8.63 9.02
C ASP A 350 -15.89 9.41 9.10
N THR A 351 -14.98 9.12 8.16
CA THR A 351 -13.65 9.74 8.05
C THR A 351 -13.60 10.86 7.01
N ASP A 352 -14.72 11.09 6.31
CA ASP A 352 -14.85 12.03 5.22
C ASP A 352 -15.50 13.34 5.71
N ARG A 353 -14.87 13.96 6.73
CA ARG A 353 -15.22 15.30 7.20
C ARG A 353 -14.35 16.35 6.50
N ILE A 354 -14.96 17.45 6.09
CA ILE A 354 -14.24 18.59 5.49
C ILE A 354 -13.31 19.18 6.55
N SER A 355 -12.00 18.98 6.40
CA SER A 355 -11.01 19.73 7.17
C SER A 355 -10.71 21.05 6.48
N ILE A 356 -10.82 22.14 7.24
CA ILE A 356 -10.39 23.47 6.79
C ILE A 356 -8.94 23.63 7.24
N ALA A 357 -8.04 23.91 6.30
CA ALA A 357 -6.66 24.22 6.65
C ALA A 357 -6.64 25.48 7.53
N THR A 358 -6.18 25.35 8.77
CA THR A 358 -6.13 26.45 9.74
C THR A 358 -4.92 27.36 9.55
N LYS A 359 -3.95 26.99 8.70
CA LYS A 359 -2.76 27.80 8.40
C LYS A 359 -2.41 27.75 6.92
N ALA A 360 -2.08 28.90 6.34
CA ALA A 360 -1.48 29.01 5.03
C ALA A 360 -0.07 28.41 5.05
N TYR A 361 0.32 27.69 4.00
CA TYR A 361 1.68 27.19 3.86
C TYR A 361 2.64 28.38 3.70
N ALA A 362 3.59 28.52 4.63
CA ALA A 362 4.71 29.43 4.51
C ALA A 362 5.98 28.63 4.23
N ARG A 363 6.72 29.02 3.18
CA ARG A 363 8.06 28.50 2.93
C ARG A 363 8.95 28.95 4.10
N ARG A 364 9.75 28.04 4.68
CA ARG A 364 10.72 28.42 5.72
C ARG A 364 11.66 29.47 5.13
N VAL A 365 11.68 30.65 5.74
CA VAL A 365 12.71 31.66 5.52
C VAL A 365 13.83 31.28 6.49
N ASN A 366 15.05 31.10 5.98
CA ASN A 366 16.20 30.95 6.86
C ASN A 366 16.42 32.32 7.51
N GLU A 367 16.12 32.44 8.80
CA GLU A 367 16.66 33.54 9.59
C GLU A 367 18.15 33.26 9.77
N SER A 368 18.96 34.14 9.20
CA SER A 368 20.43 34.10 9.17
C SER A 368 21.04 34.37 10.52
#